data_AF-A0A9N7Y611-F1
#
_entry.id   AF-A0A9N7Y611-F1
#
_cell.length_a   1.000
_cell.length_b   1.000
_cell.length_c   1.000
_cell.angle_alpha   90.00
_cell.angle_beta   90.00
_cell.angle_gamma   90.00
#
_symmetry.space_group_name_H-M   'P 1'
#
loop_
_entity.id
_entity.type
_entity.pdbx_description
1 polymer ?
#
loop_
_entity_poly.entity_id
_entity_poly.type
_entity_poly.pdbx_seq_one_letter_code
_entity_poly.pdbx_strand_id
1 'polypeptide(L)'
;MSSVAGQAGSIRRTFGPQKLLKTENIWLLNPQFAGAAIIPSAHKDKEELYFFFSEFNKTARVDEEPYRARIGRLCTVDEGGIKALLADSWTTFKKARMMCGSGNTQQQYNNLKQAVVLTAQDKRAGVLYGLFSNAWGRTVICAYSIEDIDQAFTNSKLKGYSSSFGSNRPGMCVRKNATAGHNDIKNLGIIRYHPEIEDVIRPVGVSPLDLPIEDQITHAVADIVLAVNDEHYSVLYLGTGECAACGQSAVGTSAGSLLWSFEGFVLQR
;
A
#
# COMPACT_ATOMS: atom_id res chain seq x y z
N MET A 1 20.90 -24.55 7.87
CA MET A 1 20.46 -23.41 7.05
C MET A 1 19.77 -23.96 5.81
N SER A 2 18.44 -23.96 5.80
CA SER A 2 17.67 -24.42 4.63
C SER A 2 17.42 -23.22 3.73
N SER A 3 18.22 -23.09 2.68
CA SER A 3 17.96 -22.18 1.58
C SER A 3 16.84 -22.76 0.72
N VAL A 4 15.60 -22.66 1.20
CA VAL A 4 14.46 -22.77 0.29
C VAL A 4 14.60 -21.57 -0.65
N ALA A 5 14.81 -21.83 -1.94
CA ALA A 5 14.72 -20.82 -2.97
C ALA A 5 13.35 -20.12 -2.79
N GLY A 6 13.38 -18.95 -2.16
CA GLY A 6 12.17 -18.28 -1.67
C GLY A 6 11.23 -18.06 -2.83
N GLN A 7 10.03 -18.63 -2.75
CA GLN A 7 8.98 -18.39 -3.72
C GLN A 7 8.86 -16.88 -3.92
N ALA A 8 8.97 -16.42 -5.16
CA ALA A 8 8.86 -15.00 -5.48
C ALA A 8 7.54 -14.46 -4.88
N GLY A 9 7.62 -13.39 -4.09
CA GLY A 9 6.45 -12.84 -3.42
C GLY A 9 5.37 -12.48 -4.43
N SER A 10 4.12 -12.84 -4.13
CA SER A 10 2.99 -12.77 -5.05
C SER A 10 1.72 -12.35 -4.30
N ILE A 11 0.90 -11.51 -4.93
CA ILE A 11 -0.42 -11.15 -4.42
C ILE A 11 -1.45 -12.11 -5.05
N ARG A 12 -2.22 -12.80 -4.21
CA ARG A 12 -3.14 -13.87 -4.65
C ARG A 12 -4.49 -13.80 -3.98
N ARG A 13 -5.54 -14.16 -4.73
CA ARG A 13 -6.84 -14.55 -4.18
C ARG A 13 -6.89 -16.07 -4.13
N THR A 14 -6.94 -16.61 -2.92
CA THR A 14 -6.82 -18.06 -2.63
C THR A 14 -8.12 -18.69 -2.12
N PHE A 15 -9.12 -17.87 -1.77
CA PHE A 15 -10.39 -18.32 -1.22
C PHE A 15 -11.54 -17.44 -1.75
N GLY A 16 -12.76 -17.98 -1.66
CA GLY A 16 -14.00 -17.33 -2.08
C GLY A 16 -14.60 -17.95 -3.34
N PRO A 17 -15.86 -17.59 -3.68
CA PRO A 17 -16.55 -18.10 -4.87
C PRO A 17 -15.98 -17.54 -6.19
N GLN A 18 -15.19 -16.47 -6.13
CA GLN A 18 -14.56 -15.86 -7.30
C GLN A 18 -13.36 -16.69 -7.80
N LYS A 19 -13.01 -16.49 -9.07
CA LYS A 19 -11.85 -17.13 -9.70
C LYS A 19 -10.55 -16.90 -8.90
N LEU A 20 -9.72 -17.92 -8.72
CA LEU A 20 -8.41 -17.72 -8.09
C LEU A 20 -7.52 -16.91 -9.04
N LEU A 21 -6.93 -15.81 -8.54
CA LEU A 21 -6.07 -14.92 -9.32
C LEU A 21 -4.74 -14.70 -8.62
N LYS A 22 -3.69 -14.44 -9.39
CA LYS A 22 -2.35 -14.11 -8.88
C LYS A 22 -1.66 -13.03 -9.71
N THR A 23 -0.61 -12.45 -9.16
CA THR A 23 0.29 -11.57 -9.93
C THR A 23 1.15 -12.36 -10.91
N GLU A 24 1.43 -11.77 -12.07
CA GLU A 24 2.51 -12.27 -12.95
C GLU A 24 3.88 -12.10 -12.28
N ASN A 25 4.83 -12.96 -12.62
CA ASN A 25 6.18 -12.95 -12.03
C ASN A 25 6.97 -11.65 -12.30
N ILE A 26 6.61 -10.91 -13.35
CA ILE A 26 7.28 -9.66 -13.75
C ILE A 26 6.73 -8.41 -13.04
N TRP A 27 5.61 -8.53 -12.32
CA TRP A 27 4.95 -7.38 -11.72
C TRP A 27 5.56 -6.93 -10.40
N LEU A 28 6.16 -7.85 -9.65
CA LEU A 28 6.74 -7.60 -8.33
C LEU A 28 8.21 -8.01 -8.31
N LEU A 29 9.10 -7.07 -7.98
CA LEU A 29 10.54 -7.31 -7.96
C LEU A 29 11.03 -7.52 -6.52
N ASN A 30 11.17 -8.79 -6.10
CA ASN A 30 11.55 -9.17 -4.73
C ASN A 30 10.77 -8.37 -3.65
N PRO A 31 9.43 -8.46 -3.61
CA PRO A 31 8.63 -7.62 -2.74
C PRO A 31 8.78 -8.03 -1.26
N GLN A 32 8.81 -7.03 -0.38
CA GLN A 32 8.64 -7.13 1.06
C GLN A 32 7.33 -6.43 1.44
N PHE A 33 6.33 -7.18 1.87
CA PHE A 33 5.01 -6.62 2.16
C PHE A 33 4.97 -5.93 3.53
N ALA A 34 4.36 -4.75 3.56
CA ALA A 34 4.17 -3.88 4.71
C ALA A 34 2.70 -3.78 5.16
N GLY A 35 1.78 -4.39 4.41
CA GLY A 35 0.36 -4.46 4.75
C GLY A 35 -0.55 -4.52 3.52
N ALA A 36 -1.83 -4.63 3.78
CA ALA A 36 -2.89 -4.48 2.79
C ALA A 36 -4.15 -3.90 3.45
N ALA A 37 -4.95 -3.15 2.70
CA ALA A 37 -6.18 -2.56 3.22
C ALA A 37 -7.21 -2.42 2.10
N ILE A 38 -8.49 -2.62 2.45
CA ILE A 38 -9.59 -2.29 1.56
C ILE A 38 -9.92 -0.82 1.75
N ILE A 39 -10.02 -0.08 0.65
CA ILE A 39 -10.57 1.29 0.67
C ILE A 39 -12.01 1.19 0.15
N PRO A 40 -13.02 1.44 1.01
CA PRO A 40 -14.41 1.27 0.65
C PRO A 40 -14.82 2.30 -0.41
N SER A 41 -15.81 1.92 -1.21
CA SER A 41 -16.45 2.78 -2.18
C SER A 41 -17.96 2.69 -2.02
N ALA A 42 -18.68 3.79 -2.25
CA ALA A 42 -20.14 3.80 -2.29
C ALA A 42 -20.72 2.77 -3.29
N HIS A 43 -19.92 2.40 -4.29
CA HIS A 43 -20.25 1.37 -5.26
C HIS A 43 -19.37 0.13 -5.04
N LYS A 44 -19.96 -1.00 -4.62
CA LYS A 44 -19.22 -2.25 -4.34
C LYS A 44 -18.40 -2.76 -5.53
N ASP A 45 -18.85 -2.50 -6.75
CA ASP A 45 -18.13 -2.82 -8.00
C ASP A 45 -16.87 -1.97 -8.23
N LYS A 46 -16.67 -0.92 -7.43
CA LYS A 46 -15.50 -0.04 -7.42
C LYS A 46 -14.70 -0.15 -6.13
N GLU A 47 -14.96 -1.16 -5.31
CA GLU A 47 -14.16 -1.42 -4.12
C GLU A 47 -12.76 -1.90 -4.53
N GLU A 48 -11.76 -1.32 -3.87
CA GLU A 48 -10.36 -1.52 -4.23
C GLU A 48 -9.57 -2.02 -3.03
N LEU A 49 -8.71 -3.01 -3.29
CA LEU A 49 -7.77 -3.57 -2.33
C LEU A 49 -6.39 -3.02 -2.64
N TYR A 50 -5.78 -2.40 -1.64
CA TYR A 50 -4.46 -1.82 -1.73
C TYR A 50 -3.44 -2.70 -1.01
N PHE A 51 -2.25 -2.81 -1.59
CA PHE A 51 -1.11 -3.52 -1.03
C PHE A 51 0.05 -2.56 -0.88
N PHE A 52 0.73 -2.62 0.26
CA PHE A 52 1.86 -1.78 0.59
C PHE A 52 3.09 -2.66 0.68
N PHE A 53 4.14 -2.32 -0.06
CA PHE A 53 5.33 -3.17 -0.12
C PHE A 53 6.57 -2.39 -0.58
N SER A 54 7.75 -2.93 -0.29
CA SER A 54 9.01 -2.45 -0.84
C SER A 54 9.56 -3.47 -1.83
N GLU A 55 9.93 -3.03 -3.02
CA GLU A 55 10.73 -3.83 -3.95
C GLU A 55 12.20 -3.72 -3.58
N PHE A 56 12.90 -4.85 -3.48
CA PHE A 56 14.31 -4.89 -3.11
C PHE A 56 15.20 -5.22 -4.30
N ASN A 57 16.09 -4.29 -4.64
CA ASN A 57 17.13 -4.51 -5.63
C ASN A 57 18.32 -5.23 -5.00
N LYS A 58 18.38 -6.55 -5.15
CA LYS A 58 19.45 -7.42 -4.63
C LYS A 58 20.84 -7.11 -5.20
N THR A 59 20.92 -6.43 -6.34
CA THR A 59 22.19 -6.10 -7.01
C THR A 59 22.54 -4.62 -6.87
N ALA A 60 21.84 -3.88 -6.02
CA ALA A 60 22.19 -2.51 -5.70
C ALA A 60 23.59 -2.44 -5.07
N ARG A 61 24.33 -1.38 -5.38
CA ARG A 61 25.65 -1.13 -4.78
C ARG A 61 25.50 -0.64 -3.34
N VAL A 62 26.61 -0.62 -2.59
CA VAL A 62 26.63 -0.20 -1.17
C VAL A 62 26.22 1.27 -1.01
N ASP A 63 26.51 2.11 -1.99
CA ASP A 63 26.15 3.53 -2.06
C ASP A 63 24.77 3.80 -2.66
N GLU A 64 24.08 2.77 -3.14
CA GLU A 64 22.73 2.88 -3.68
C GLU A 64 21.69 2.53 -2.62
N GLU A 65 20.58 3.25 -2.59
CA GLU A 65 19.42 2.85 -1.79
C GLU A 65 18.72 1.66 -2.47
N PRO A 66 18.74 0.45 -1.88
CA PRO A 66 18.31 -0.76 -2.56
C PRO A 66 16.78 -0.95 -2.54
N TYR A 67 16.08 -0.21 -1.68
CA TYR A 67 14.63 -0.35 -1.51
C TYR A 67 13.85 0.64 -2.37
N ARG A 68 12.71 0.18 -2.88
CA ARG A 68 11.69 1.02 -3.50
C ARG A 68 10.31 0.71 -2.94
N ALA A 69 9.87 1.48 -1.96
CA ALA A 69 8.48 1.52 -1.50
C ALA A 69 7.49 1.75 -2.65
N ARG A 70 6.43 0.94 -2.65
CA ARG A 70 5.34 0.87 -3.62
C ARG A 70 4.00 0.78 -2.92
N ILE A 71 3.00 1.28 -3.62
CA ILE A 71 1.59 0.98 -3.37
C ILE A 71 1.05 0.27 -4.61
N GLY A 72 0.42 -0.87 -4.41
CA GLY A 72 -0.29 -1.64 -5.43
C GLY A 72 -1.80 -1.56 -5.19
N ARG A 73 -2.58 -1.64 -6.26
CA ARG A 73 -4.03 -1.53 -6.23
C ARG A 73 -4.67 -2.61 -7.12
N LEU A 74 -5.74 -3.22 -6.62
CA LEU A 74 -6.57 -4.22 -7.29
C LEU A 74 -8.05 -3.89 -7.10
N CYS A 75 -8.89 -4.29 -8.05
CA CYS A 75 -10.34 -4.27 -7.86
C CYS A 75 -10.80 -5.60 -7.27
N THR A 76 -11.66 -5.58 -6.25
CA THR A 76 -12.11 -6.81 -5.59
C THR A 76 -12.95 -7.72 -6.51
N VAL A 77 -13.60 -7.11 -7.51
CA VAL A 77 -14.44 -7.75 -8.53
C VAL A 77 -13.69 -8.29 -9.75
N ASP A 78 -12.35 -8.22 -9.78
CA ASP A 78 -11.56 -8.73 -10.92
C ASP A 78 -11.79 -10.23 -11.15
N GLU A 79 -12.00 -10.64 -12.41
CA GLU A 79 -12.28 -12.02 -12.82
C GLU A 79 -11.13 -12.67 -13.62
N GLY A 80 -10.03 -11.93 -13.83
CA GLY A 80 -8.92 -12.38 -14.67
C GLY A 80 -9.15 -12.10 -16.15
N GLY A 81 -8.12 -12.35 -16.94
CA GLY A 81 -8.14 -12.14 -18.38
C GLY A 81 -8.79 -13.29 -19.15
N ILE A 82 -8.75 -13.19 -20.48
CA ILE A 82 -9.21 -14.26 -21.35
C ILE A 82 -8.26 -15.47 -21.30
N LYS A 83 -8.72 -16.64 -21.77
CA LYS A 83 -7.93 -17.88 -21.77
C LYS A 83 -6.53 -17.73 -22.39
N ALA A 84 -6.39 -16.93 -23.44
CA ALA A 84 -5.13 -16.73 -24.14
C ALA A 84 -4.15 -15.78 -23.40
N LEU A 85 -4.63 -14.93 -22.49
CA LEU A 85 -3.83 -13.88 -21.87
C LEU A 85 -4.37 -13.52 -20.49
N LEU A 86 -3.52 -13.65 -19.46
CA LEU A 86 -3.83 -13.34 -18.05
C LEU A 86 -5.02 -14.15 -17.49
N ALA A 87 -5.27 -15.37 -17.99
CA ALA A 87 -6.42 -16.18 -17.59
C ALA A 87 -6.59 -16.25 -16.06
N ASP A 88 -5.51 -16.57 -15.33
CA ASP A 88 -5.53 -16.69 -13.87
C ASP A 88 -4.73 -15.57 -13.19
N SER A 89 -4.57 -14.44 -13.88
CA SER A 89 -3.79 -13.31 -13.42
C SER A 89 -4.65 -12.05 -13.33
N TRP A 90 -4.32 -11.16 -12.39
CA TRP A 90 -5.09 -9.92 -12.19
C TRP A 90 -5.12 -9.05 -13.45
N THR A 91 -6.27 -8.48 -13.80
CA THR A 91 -6.39 -7.54 -14.93
C THR A 91 -6.43 -6.08 -14.47
N THR A 92 -6.58 -5.88 -13.16
CA THR A 92 -6.73 -4.57 -12.52
C THR A 92 -5.53 -4.15 -11.68
N PHE A 93 -4.45 -4.94 -11.71
CA PHE A 93 -3.23 -4.62 -10.97
C PHE A 93 -2.55 -3.39 -11.55
N LYS A 94 -2.45 -2.36 -10.72
CA LYS A 94 -1.58 -1.20 -10.95
C LYS A 94 -0.70 -0.98 -9.74
N LYS A 95 0.49 -0.40 -9.94
CA LYS A 95 1.38 0.03 -8.85
C LYS A 95 1.90 1.43 -9.07
N ALA A 96 2.26 2.10 -7.99
CA ALA A 96 2.88 3.42 -7.99
C ALA A 96 4.11 3.45 -7.09
N ARG A 97 5.04 4.35 -7.37
CA ARG A 97 6.16 4.66 -6.46
C ARG A 97 5.62 5.47 -5.29
N MET A 98 5.95 5.08 -4.06
CA MET A 98 5.78 5.93 -2.88
C MET A 98 7.13 6.51 -2.47
N MET A 99 7.15 7.79 -2.11
CA MET A 99 8.32 8.47 -1.56
C MET A 99 7.99 8.98 -0.15
N CYS A 100 8.96 8.95 0.74
CA CYS A 100 8.92 9.58 2.05
C CYS A 100 10.27 10.25 2.31
N GLY A 101 10.26 11.52 2.72
CA GLY A 101 11.45 12.36 2.82
C GLY A 101 11.11 13.81 2.50
N SER A 102 11.99 14.73 2.86
CA SER A 102 11.81 16.15 2.55
C SER A 102 12.28 16.45 1.14
N GLY A 103 11.43 17.06 0.32
CA GLY A 103 11.76 17.43 -1.07
C GLY A 103 12.98 18.35 -1.21
N ASN A 104 13.35 19.04 -0.13
CA ASN A 104 14.48 19.98 -0.09
C ASN A 104 15.79 19.33 0.38
N THR A 105 15.78 18.03 0.71
CA THR A 105 16.95 17.31 1.21
C THR A 105 17.19 16.03 0.41
N GLN A 106 18.44 15.57 0.39
CA GLN A 106 18.78 14.25 -0.16
C GLN A 106 18.30 13.09 0.73
N GLN A 107 17.73 13.39 1.91
CA GLN A 107 17.32 12.38 2.87
C GLN A 107 15.98 11.76 2.47
N GLN A 108 16.05 10.52 2.00
CA GLN A 108 14.91 9.75 1.54
C GLN A 108 14.78 8.45 2.36
N TYR A 109 13.54 8.05 2.63
CA TYR A 109 13.19 6.85 3.38
C TYR A 109 12.42 5.94 2.44
N ASN A 110 13.13 4.97 1.88
CA ASN A 110 12.63 4.22 0.71
C ASN A 110 12.18 2.81 1.05
N ASN A 111 12.38 2.37 2.30
CA ASN A 111 11.96 1.06 2.77
C ASN A 111 10.69 1.19 3.63
N LEU A 112 9.53 0.94 3.03
CA LEU A 112 8.24 0.88 3.72
C LEU A 112 8.16 -0.39 4.57
N LYS A 113 7.99 -0.22 5.89
CA LYS A 113 7.94 -1.28 6.91
C LYS A 113 6.53 -1.66 7.31
N GLN A 114 5.67 -0.66 7.50
CA GLN A 114 4.28 -0.85 7.89
C GLN A 114 3.42 0.24 7.25
N ALA A 115 2.17 -0.09 6.92
CA ALA A 115 1.17 0.86 6.44
C ALA A 115 -0.14 0.72 7.23
N VAL A 116 -0.73 1.85 7.60
CA VAL A 116 -2.01 1.93 8.32
C VAL A 116 -2.95 2.86 7.56
N VAL A 117 -4.13 2.37 7.21
CA VAL A 117 -5.16 3.13 6.50
C VAL A 117 -6.25 3.54 7.49
N LEU A 118 -6.50 4.85 7.57
CA LEU A 118 -7.64 5.44 8.26
C LEU A 118 -8.59 6.04 7.24
N THR A 119 -9.79 5.46 7.12
CA THR A 119 -10.85 5.97 6.26
C THR A 119 -12.00 6.47 7.12
N ALA A 120 -12.58 7.61 6.75
CA ALA A 120 -13.91 7.97 7.25
C ALA A 120 -14.94 7.01 6.63
N GLN A 121 -15.94 6.57 7.40
CA GLN A 121 -16.94 5.60 6.94
C GLN A 121 -17.56 6.00 5.59
N ASP A 122 -17.70 5.02 4.69
CA ASP A 122 -18.37 5.06 3.38
C ASP A 122 -17.86 6.07 2.34
N LYS A 123 -16.79 6.81 2.64
CA LYS A 123 -16.17 7.75 1.70
C LYS A 123 -14.80 7.27 1.28
N ARG A 124 -14.45 7.55 0.02
CA ARG A 124 -13.11 7.36 -0.52
C ARG A 124 -12.16 8.49 -0.07
N ALA A 125 -12.18 8.75 1.23
CA ALA A 125 -11.56 9.87 1.90
C ALA A 125 -10.89 9.39 3.18
N GLY A 126 -9.67 9.84 3.42
CA GLY A 126 -8.90 9.38 4.58
C GLY A 126 -7.41 9.56 4.42
N VAL A 127 -6.67 8.99 5.36
CA VAL A 127 -5.22 9.13 5.48
C VAL A 127 -4.58 7.75 5.53
N LEU A 128 -3.53 7.58 4.74
CA LEU A 128 -2.62 6.45 4.83
C LEU A 128 -1.38 6.91 5.58
N TYR A 129 -1.02 6.26 6.68
CA TYR A 129 0.25 6.44 7.37
C TYR A 129 1.20 5.31 6.96
N GLY A 130 2.39 5.67 6.51
CA GLY A 130 3.46 4.71 6.22
C GLY A 130 4.64 4.92 7.18
N LEU A 131 5.09 3.85 7.81
CA LEU A 131 6.34 3.79 8.57
C LEU A 131 7.46 3.38 7.61
N PHE A 132 8.43 4.26 7.39
CA PHE A 132 9.56 4.02 6.49
C PHE A 132 10.87 3.98 7.25
N SER A 133 11.85 3.25 6.73
CA SER A 133 13.24 3.35 7.14
C SER A 133 14.13 3.79 5.99
N ASN A 134 15.29 4.36 6.32
CA ASN A 134 16.40 4.56 5.39
C ASN A 134 17.43 3.43 5.52
N ALA A 135 18.51 3.51 4.75
CA ALA A 135 19.62 2.53 4.76
C ALA A 135 20.31 2.37 6.13
N TRP A 136 20.30 3.40 6.99
CA TRP A 136 20.88 3.37 8.34
C TRP A 136 19.90 2.88 9.42
N GLY A 137 18.70 2.45 9.04
CA GLY A 137 17.69 1.95 9.98
C GLY A 137 16.91 3.03 10.71
N ARG A 138 17.17 4.32 10.48
CA ARG A 138 16.34 5.39 11.04
C ARG A 138 14.94 5.32 10.45
N THR A 139 13.93 5.40 11.32
CA THR A 139 12.53 5.32 10.94
C THR A 139 11.81 6.66 11.04
N VAL A 140 10.84 6.87 10.17
CA VAL A 140 9.96 8.04 10.14
C VAL A 140 8.57 7.65 9.68
N ILE A 141 7.59 8.50 9.93
CA ILE A 141 6.22 8.32 9.45
C ILE A 141 5.88 9.40 8.45
N CYS A 142 5.29 8.99 7.33
CA CYS A 142 4.72 9.88 6.32
C CYS A 142 3.20 9.65 6.24
N ALA A 143 2.44 10.73 6.17
CA ALA A 143 0.99 10.69 5.92
C ALA A 143 0.69 10.96 4.44
N TYR A 144 -0.28 10.27 3.87
CA TYR A 144 -0.68 10.38 2.46
C TYR A 144 -2.20 10.54 2.36
N SER A 145 -2.66 11.40 1.46
CA SER A 145 -4.08 11.54 1.15
C SER A 145 -4.57 10.35 0.32
N ILE A 146 -5.60 9.66 0.79
CA ILE A 146 -6.25 8.58 0.03
C ILE A 146 -6.90 9.14 -1.25
N GLU A 147 -7.38 10.38 -1.22
CA GLU A 147 -7.98 11.05 -2.37
C GLU A 147 -6.94 11.30 -3.47
N ASP A 148 -5.75 11.78 -3.10
CA ASP A 148 -4.65 12.00 -4.05
C ASP A 148 -4.15 10.67 -4.65
N ILE A 149 -4.09 9.62 -3.83
CA ILE A 149 -3.77 8.26 -4.28
C ILE A 149 -4.80 7.79 -5.31
N ASP A 150 -6.10 7.95 -5.04
CA ASP A 150 -7.16 7.59 -5.98
C ASP A 150 -7.03 8.36 -7.30
N GLN A 151 -6.83 9.68 -7.22
CA GLN A 151 -6.65 10.52 -8.41
C GLN A 151 -5.45 10.07 -9.23
N ALA A 152 -4.30 9.78 -8.60
CA ALA A 152 -3.12 9.28 -9.30
C ALA A 152 -3.40 7.96 -10.03
N PHE A 153 -4.00 6.98 -9.34
CA PHE A 153 -4.36 5.70 -9.98
C PHE A 153 -5.41 5.85 -11.08
N THR A 154 -6.31 6.83 -10.96
CA THR A 154 -7.37 7.09 -11.94
C THR A 154 -6.87 7.85 -13.15
N ASN A 155 -5.91 8.78 -12.99
CA ASN A 155 -5.56 9.78 -14.01
C ASN A 155 -4.14 9.65 -14.57
N SER A 156 -3.17 9.12 -13.83
CA SER A 156 -1.76 9.02 -14.26
C SER A 156 -1.54 8.24 -15.56
N LYS A 157 -0.58 8.63 -16.39
CA LYS A 157 -0.09 7.77 -17.47
C LYS A 157 0.56 6.49 -16.91
N LEU A 158 0.73 5.48 -17.76
CA LEU A 158 1.43 4.24 -17.43
C LEU A 158 2.88 4.33 -17.95
N LYS A 159 3.85 3.97 -17.11
CA LYS A 159 5.27 4.05 -17.46
C LYS A 159 5.58 3.19 -18.68
N GLY A 160 6.27 3.80 -19.64
CA GLY A 160 6.65 3.15 -20.90
C GLY A 160 5.50 2.95 -21.88
N TYR A 161 4.32 3.53 -21.62
CA TYR A 161 3.18 3.50 -22.54
C TYR A 161 2.72 4.92 -22.88
N SER A 162 2.97 5.33 -24.12
CA SER A 162 2.74 6.71 -24.59
C SER A 162 1.44 6.91 -25.38
N SER A 163 0.79 5.84 -25.82
CA SER A 163 -0.43 5.92 -26.64
C SER A 163 -1.64 6.33 -25.80
N SER A 164 -2.64 6.94 -26.44
CA SER A 164 -3.89 7.26 -25.76
C SER A 164 -4.64 5.99 -25.36
N PHE A 165 -5.22 6.02 -24.18
CA PHE A 165 -6.23 5.04 -23.80
C PHE A 165 -7.48 5.34 -24.62
N GLY A 166 -8.10 4.30 -25.20
CA GLY A 166 -9.41 4.46 -25.84
C GLY A 166 -10.50 4.76 -24.81
N SER A 167 -11.74 4.37 -25.08
CA SER A 167 -12.85 4.54 -24.11
C SER A 167 -12.63 3.80 -22.78
N ASN A 168 -11.91 2.67 -22.81
CA ASN A 168 -11.69 1.81 -21.66
C ASN A 168 -10.24 1.86 -21.23
N ARG A 169 -9.97 2.60 -20.15
CA ARG A 169 -8.63 2.68 -19.59
C ARG A 169 -8.22 1.34 -18.95
N PRO A 170 -7.03 0.81 -19.29
CA PRO A 170 -6.55 -0.45 -18.71
C PRO A 170 -6.46 -0.40 -17.18
N GLY A 171 -6.83 -1.51 -16.54
CA GLY A 171 -6.70 -1.68 -15.10
C GLY A 171 -7.70 -0.91 -14.24
N MET A 172 -8.78 -0.37 -14.82
CA MET A 172 -9.90 0.22 -14.07
C MET A 172 -10.87 -0.83 -13.55
N CYS A 173 -11.62 -0.53 -12.48
CA CYS A 173 -12.66 -1.41 -11.99
C CYS A 173 -13.87 -1.35 -12.91
N VAL A 174 -14.44 -2.52 -13.21
CA VAL A 174 -15.53 -2.66 -14.20
C VAL A 174 -16.64 -3.49 -13.58
N ARG A 175 -17.88 -3.16 -13.90
CA ARG A 175 -19.03 -4.00 -13.55
C ARG A 175 -18.92 -5.35 -14.23
N LYS A 176 -19.30 -6.39 -13.50
CA LYS A 176 -19.30 -7.79 -13.97
C LYS A 176 -19.99 -8.00 -15.34
N ASN A 177 -21.03 -7.23 -15.64
CA ASN A 177 -21.78 -7.34 -16.91
C ASN A 177 -21.18 -6.53 -18.08
N ALA A 178 -20.15 -5.71 -17.84
CA ALA A 178 -19.49 -4.86 -18.84
C ALA A 178 -18.09 -5.40 -19.25
N THR A 179 -17.77 -6.64 -18.88
CA THR A 179 -16.46 -7.29 -19.09
C THR A 179 -16.08 -7.49 -20.57
N ALA A 180 -17.06 -7.48 -21.48
CA ALA A 180 -16.85 -7.71 -22.91
C ALA A 180 -15.89 -6.70 -23.58
N GLY A 181 -15.75 -5.48 -23.05
CA GLY A 181 -14.87 -4.43 -23.62
C GLY A 181 -13.55 -4.20 -22.86
N HIS A 182 -13.38 -4.76 -21.67
CA HIS A 182 -12.18 -4.60 -20.84
C HIS A 182 -11.20 -5.77 -20.94
N ASN A 183 -11.71 -6.94 -21.30
CA ASN A 183 -10.93 -8.13 -21.62
C ASN A 183 -10.46 -8.17 -23.08
N ASP A 184 -10.34 -7.00 -23.72
CA ASP A 184 -9.69 -6.88 -25.02
C ASP A 184 -8.19 -7.18 -24.86
N ILE A 185 -7.65 -7.96 -25.81
CA ILE A 185 -6.24 -8.41 -25.87
C ILE A 185 -5.30 -7.22 -25.74
N LYS A 186 -5.64 -6.08 -26.35
CA LYS A 186 -4.85 -4.85 -26.26
C LYS A 186 -4.70 -4.37 -24.82
N ASN A 187 -5.82 -4.21 -24.10
CA ASN A 187 -5.82 -3.71 -22.72
C ASN A 187 -5.14 -4.69 -21.75
N LEU A 188 -5.38 -5.99 -21.93
CA LEU A 188 -4.70 -7.04 -21.16
C LEU A 188 -3.19 -7.02 -21.39
N GLY A 189 -2.75 -6.82 -22.63
CA GLY A 189 -1.33 -6.66 -22.96
C GLY A 189 -0.71 -5.44 -22.28
N ILE A 190 -1.41 -4.31 -22.28
CA ILE A 190 -0.94 -3.08 -21.60
C ILE A 190 -0.75 -3.34 -20.11
N ILE A 191 -1.73 -3.95 -19.42
CA ILE A 191 -1.59 -4.24 -17.98
C ILE A 191 -0.47 -5.24 -17.70
N ARG A 192 -0.29 -6.24 -18.57
CA ARG A 192 0.79 -7.21 -18.40
C ARG A 192 2.17 -6.54 -18.39
N TYR A 193 2.41 -5.59 -19.29
CA TYR A 193 3.75 -5.03 -19.51
C TYR A 193 3.96 -3.63 -18.91
N HIS A 194 2.88 -2.90 -18.60
CA HIS A 194 2.92 -1.52 -18.08
C HIS A 194 2.02 -1.33 -16.83
N PRO A 195 2.18 -2.12 -15.75
CA PRO A 195 1.34 -1.99 -14.56
C PRO A 195 1.71 -0.78 -13.68
N GLU A 196 2.85 -0.12 -13.91
CA GLU A 196 3.31 1.00 -13.09
C GLU A 196 2.82 2.34 -13.64
N ILE A 197 2.25 3.19 -12.78
CA ILE A 197 1.86 4.56 -13.14
C ILE A 197 3.08 5.51 -13.09
N GLU A 198 3.04 6.59 -13.88
CA GLU A 198 4.07 7.64 -13.89
C GLU A 198 4.09 8.46 -12.61
N ASP A 199 2.91 8.80 -12.08
CA ASP A 199 2.77 9.61 -10.88
C ASP A 199 3.43 8.94 -9.66
N VAL A 200 4.11 9.77 -8.88
CA VAL A 200 4.78 9.37 -7.65
C VAL A 200 3.96 9.87 -6.47
N ILE A 201 3.54 8.94 -5.61
CA ILE A 201 2.78 9.22 -4.40
C ILE A 201 3.70 9.86 -3.36
N ARG A 202 3.39 11.10 -2.98
CA ARG A 202 4.16 11.92 -2.04
C ARG A 202 3.35 12.21 -0.79
N PRO A 203 4.00 12.43 0.36
CA PRO A 203 3.30 12.69 1.60
C PRO A 203 2.62 14.07 1.57
N VAL A 204 1.56 14.19 2.35
CA VAL A 204 0.94 15.47 2.69
C VAL A 204 2.01 16.34 3.37
N GLY A 205 2.14 17.60 2.95
CA GLY A 205 3.19 18.50 3.45
C GLY A 205 4.59 18.27 2.86
N VAL A 206 4.78 17.25 2.00
CA VAL A 206 6.06 16.97 1.30
C VAL A 206 7.24 16.68 2.25
N SER A 207 6.95 16.27 3.49
CA SER A 207 7.93 15.86 4.49
C SER A 207 7.36 14.74 5.39
N PRO A 208 8.21 14.02 6.13
CA PRO A 208 7.74 13.19 7.25
C PRO A 208 7.01 14.03 8.30
N LEU A 209 6.19 13.36 9.12
CA LEU A 209 5.56 13.96 10.29
C LEU A 209 6.63 14.39 11.30
N ASP A 210 6.48 15.59 11.83
CA ASP A 210 7.33 16.11 12.90
C ASP A 210 6.83 15.54 14.24
N LEU A 211 7.46 14.44 14.66
CA LEU A 211 7.11 13.72 15.89
C LEU A 211 8.20 13.98 16.92
N PRO A 212 7.85 14.36 18.17
CA PRO A 212 8.82 14.68 19.21
C PRO A 212 9.39 13.40 19.86
N ILE A 213 9.84 12.45 19.04
CA ILE A 213 10.36 11.15 19.48
C ILE A 213 11.79 11.01 18.96
N GLU A 214 12.73 10.79 19.87
CA GLU A 214 14.12 10.48 19.53
C GLU A 214 14.35 8.98 19.27
N ASP A 215 13.44 8.13 19.76
CA ASP A 215 13.51 6.68 19.65
C ASP A 215 13.15 6.12 18.28
N GLN A 216 13.69 4.94 17.98
CA GLN A 216 13.36 4.22 16.77
C GLN A 216 11.93 3.63 16.84
N ILE A 217 11.04 4.18 16.04
CA ILE A 217 9.69 3.65 15.83
C ILE A 217 9.78 2.30 15.10
N THR A 218 9.15 1.27 15.67
CA THR A 218 9.11 -0.09 15.12
C THR A 218 7.73 -0.45 14.56
N HIS A 219 6.67 0.11 15.17
CA HIS A 219 5.28 -0.15 14.80
C HIS A 219 4.45 1.13 14.94
N ALA A 220 3.39 1.23 14.13
CA ALA A 220 2.39 2.28 14.25
C ALA A 220 1.00 1.68 14.10
N VAL A 221 0.06 2.14 14.91
CA VAL A 221 -1.38 1.93 14.70
C VAL A 221 -2.08 3.27 14.83
N ALA A 222 -3.22 3.43 14.17
CA ALA A 222 -3.92 4.70 14.15
C ALA A 222 -5.40 4.46 14.37
N ASP A 223 -6.09 5.45 14.94
CA ASP A 223 -7.53 5.44 15.15
C ASP A 223 -8.13 6.85 14.93
N ILE A 224 -9.43 6.90 14.67
CA ILE A 224 -10.19 8.16 14.62
C ILE A 224 -10.99 8.28 15.92
N VAL A 225 -10.63 9.25 16.75
CA VAL A 225 -11.23 9.45 18.08
C VAL A 225 -12.09 10.69 18.09
N LEU A 226 -13.31 10.58 18.63
CA LEU A 226 -14.18 11.72 18.91
C LEU A 226 -13.69 12.42 20.19
N ALA A 227 -13.30 13.68 20.07
CA ALA A 227 -12.89 14.51 21.19
C ALA A 227 -14.09 15.19 21.86
N VAL A 228 -13.85 15.78 23.04
CA VAL A 228 -14.88 16.43 23.88
C VAL A 228 -15.52 17.64 23.20
N ASN A 229 -14.85 18.21 22.20
CA ASN A 229 -15.36 19.32 21.38
C ASN A 229 -16.22 18.85 20.18
N ASP A 230 -16.66 17.59 20.18
CA ASP A 230 -17.43 16.94 19.11
C ASP A 230 -16.70 16.86 17.75
N GLU A 231 -15.38 17.07 17.73
CA GLU A 231 -14.55 16.91 16.54
C GLU A 231 -13.83 15.56 16.52
N HIS A 232 -13.62 15.02 15.32
CA HIS A 232 -12.89 13.78 15.12
C HIS A 232 -11.41 14.05 14.82
N TYR A 233 -10.52 13.39 15.56
CA TYR A 233 -9.07 13.50 15.40
C TYR A 233 -8.46 12.18 14.97
N SER A 234 -7.45 12.25 14.12
CA SER A 234 -6.57 11.09 13.89
C SER A 234 -5.57 11.01 15.04
N VAL A 235 -5.58 9.89 15.75
CA VAL A 235 -4.62 9.58 16.82
C VAL A 235 -3.70 8.48 16.33
N LEU A 236 -2.40 8.71 16.44
CA LEU A 236 -1.37 7.76 16.06
C LEU A 236 -0.68 7.21 17.31
N TYR A 237 -0.69 5.91 17.48
CA TYR A 237 -0.02 5.20 18.58
C TYR A 237 1.25 4.55 18.05
N LEU A 238 2.38 4.85 18.68
CA LEU A 238 3.71 4.48 18.19
C LEU A 238 4.38 3.50 19.15
N GLY A 239 4.87 2.40 18.59
CA GLY A 239 5.68 1.43 19.33
C GLY A 239 7.16 1.66 19.07
N THR A 240 7.96 1.82 20.13
CA THR A 240 9.42 2.03 20.06
C THR A 240 10.19 0.79 20.51
N GLY A 241 11.47 0.69 20.11
CA GLY A 241 12.32 -0.48 20.34
C GLY A 241 12.70 -0.77 21.80
N GLU A 242 12.43 0.14 22.74
CA GLU A 242 12.78 -0.04 24.16
C GLU A 242 11.78 -0.91 24.94
N CYS A 243 10.72 -1.42 24.32
CA CYS A 243 9.82 -2.35 25.01
C CYS A 243 10.37 -3.79 25.04
N ALA A 244 11.47 -4.01 25.76
CA ALA A 244 12.04 -5.35 26.04
C ALA A 244 11.11 -6.26 26.88
N ALA A 245 9.97 -5.73 27.36
CA ALA A 245 8.97 -6.42 28.17
C ALA A 245 7.52 -6.27 27.66
N CYS A 246 7.30 -5.88 26.40
CA CYS A 246 5.98 -6.00 25.78
C CYS A 246 5.74 -7.46 25.38
N GLY A 247 5.34 -8.27 26.37
CA GLY A 247 5.36 -9.72 26.34
C GLY A 247 4.49 -10.38 25.26
N GLN A 248 5.01 -11.49 24.73
CA GLN A 248 4.21 -12.52 24.12
C GLN A 248 3.18 -13.03 25.14
N SER A 249 1.92 -13.19 24.75
CA SER A 249 1.07 -14.20 25.40
C SER A 249 0.15 -14.85 24.39
N ALA A 250 0.32 -16.18 24.34
CA ALA A 250 -0.63 -17.12 23.80
C ALA A 250 -1.97 -17.02 24.55
N VAL A 251 -3.03 -17.41 23.85
CA VAL A 251 -4.41 -17.52 24.34
C VAL A 251 -4.43 -18.31 25.65
N GLY A 252 -4.71 -17.61 26.75
CA GLY A 252 -4.90 -18.16 28.08
C GLY A 252 -5.96 -17.34 28.81
N THR A 253 -7.09 -17.98 29.10
CA THR A 253 -8.25 -17.39 29.78
C THR A 253 -7.92 -16.99 31.21
N SER A 254 -7.74 -15.69 31.48
CA SER A 254 -8.21 -15.02 32.70
C SER A 254 -7.83 -13.55 32.67
N ALA A 255 -8.78 -12.71 33.10
CA ALA A 255 -8.70 -11.26 33.13
C ALA A 255 -7.39 -10.74 33.78
N GLY A 256 -6.69 -9.89 33.04
CA GLY A 256 -5.58 -9.07 33.51
C GLY A 256 -5.37 -7.92 32.52
N SER A 257 -5.73 -6.71 32.93
CA SER A 257 -5.52 -5.50 32.14
C SER A 257 -4.02 -5.27 31.94
N LEU A 258 -3.55 -5.39 30.69
CA LEU A 258 -2.18 -5.08 30.29
C LEU A 258 -2.12 -3.62 29.83
N LEU A 259 -1.32 -2.82 30.53
CA LEU A 259 -0.95 -1.46 30.13
C LEU A 259 0.15 -1.55 29.06
N TRP A 260 -0.22 -1.30 27.82
CA TRP A 260 0.72 -0.89 26.80
C TRP A 260 1.05 0.58 27.03
N SER A 261 2.33 0.94 27.17
CA SER A 261 2.73 2.34 27.10
C SER A 261 2.77 2.75 25.64
N PHE A 262 1.65 3.29 25.15
CA PHE A 262 1.62 3.99 23.87
C PHE A 262 1.67 5.48 24.15
N GLU A 263 2.62 6.19 23.54
CA GLU A 263 2.45 7.62 23.35
C GLU A 263 1.51 7.83 22.16
N GLY A 264 0.33 8.39 22.45
CA GLY A 264 -0.64 8.78 21.44
C GLY A 264 -0.37 10.21 20.97
N PHE A 265 -0.14 10.39 19.68
CA PHE A 265 0.00 11.70 19.06
C PHE A 265 -1.31 12.10 18.39
N VAL A 266 -1.85 13.25 18.81
CA VAL A 266 -3.00 13.88 18.15
C VAL A 266 -2.48 14.71 16.98
N LEU A 267 -2.85 14.35 15.75
CA LEU A 267 -2.49 15.11 14.56
C LEU A 267 -3.64 16.09 14.24
N GLN A 268 -3.41 17.38 14.43
CA GLN A 268 -4.32 18.44 13.96
C GLN A 268 -4.04 18.71 12.46
N ARG A 269 -5.11 18.81 11.66
CA ARG A 269 -5.03 19.11 10.22
C ARG A 269 -4.73 20.58 9.97
#